data_AF-A0AA44SKF3-F1
#
_entry.id   AF-A0AA44SKF3-F1
#
_cell.length_a   1.000
_cell.length_b   1.000
_cell.length_c   1.000
_cell.angle_alpha   90.00
_cell.angle_beta   90.00
_cell.angle_gamma   90.00
#
_symmetry.space_group_name_H-M   'P 1'
#
loop_
_entity.id
_entity.type
_entity.pdbx_description
1 polymer ?
#
loop_
_entity_poly.entity_id
_entity_poly.type
_entity_poly.pdbx_seq_one_letter_code
_entity_poly.pdbx_strand_id
1 'polypeptide(L)'
;MDELTAQALVAFTTRYCDAWHEKNNSWPLSEELYGVPSPCIISSTDDAVFWQPQPFVGEKNLNAVERAFDIVIQPAVHAFYTTQFAGDMHAQFANEKLTLLQTWSEDDFRRVQENLIGHLVTQKRLKLSPTLFIATQDNELDVISVCNLSGEVCKETLGTRKRTVLAASLAEFLTQLKPVL
;
A
#
# COMPACT_ATOMS: atom_id res chain seq x y z
N MET A 1 1.04 10.88 13.74
CA MET A 1 0.46 9.76 12.98
C MET A 1 -0.86 10.27 12.43
N ASP A 2 -1.13 10.09 11.14
CA ASP A 2 -2.41 10.48 10.53
C ASP A 2 -3.50 9.47 10.92
N GLU A 3 -4.30 9.81 11.94
CA GLU A 3 -5.28 8.87 12.51
C GLU A 3 -6.42 8.53 11.56
N LEU A 4 -6.84 9.48 10.72
CA LEU A 4 -7.91 9.26 9.74
C LEU A 4 -7.49 8.23 8.68
N THR A 5 -6.27 8.32 8.18
CA THR A 5 -5.72 7.36 7.23
C THR A 5 -5.59 5.97 7.86
N ALA A 6 -5.08 5.88 9.09
CA ALA A 6 -4.96 4.61 9.80
C ALA A 6 -6.33 3.95 10.02
N GLN A 7 -7.34 4.71 10.47
CA GLN A 7 -8.70 4.20 10.65
C GLN A 7 -9.32 3.76 9.31
N ALA A 8 -9.14 4.54 8.24
CA ALA A 8 -9.66 4.19 6.92
C ALA A 8 -9.00 2.92 6.35
N LEU A 9 -7.69 2.73 6.58
CA LEU A 9 -6.95 1.54 6.18
C LEU A 9 -7.42 0.30 6.94
N VAL A 10 -7.56 0.39 8.26
CA VAL A 10 -8.10 -0.71 9.08
C VAL A 10 -9.51 -1.05 8.62
N ALA A 11 -10.37 -0.04 8.40
CA ALA A 11 -11.73 -0.25 7.93
C ALA A 11 -11.77 -0.93 6.55
N PHE A 12 -10.88 -0.58 5.62
CA PHE A 12 -10.80 -1.27 4.33
C PHE A 12 -10.33 -2.72 4.49
N THR A 13 -9.32 -2.95 5.33
CA THR A 13 -8.77 -4.29 5.62
C THR A 13 -9.84 -5.20 6.23
N THR A 14 -10.66 -4.68 7.14
CA THR A 14 -11.80 -5.42 7.70
C THR A 14 -12.79 -5.80 6.61
N ARG A 15 -13.20 -4.85 5.75
CA ARG A 15 -14.10 -5.15 4.61
C ARG A 15 -13.51 -6.21 3.68
N TYR A 16 -12.19 -6.19 3.46
CA TYR A 16 -11.50 -7.17 2.64
C TYR A 16 -11.57 -8.58 3.25
N CYS A 17 -11.29 -8.71 4.55
CA CYS A 17 -11.40 -9.98 5.26
C CYS A 17 -12.84 -10.49 5.30
N ASP A 18 -13.81 -9.60 5.57
CA ASP A 18 -15.24 -9.94 5.58
C ASP A 18 -15.70 -10.50 4.23
N ALA A 19 -15.24 -9.92 3.13
CA ALA A 19 -15.56 -10.41 1.79
C ALA A 19 -15.02 -11.84 1.56
N TRP A 20 -13.78 -12.13 2.00
CA TRP A 20 -13.20 -13.48 1.94
C TRP A 20 -13.99 -14.47 2.81
N HIS A 21 -14.40 -14.06 4.00
CA HIS A 21 -15.24 -14.90 4.85
C HIS A 21 -16.60 -15.20 4.21
N GLU A 22 -17.24 -14.20 3.58
CA GLU A 22 -18.53 -14.38 2.92
C GLU A 22 -18.45 -15.30 1.69
N LYS A 23 -17.43 -15.13 0.84
CA LYS A 23 -17.30 -15.85 -0.44
C LYS A 23 -16.62 -17.21 -0.30
N ASN A 24 -15.63 -17.34 0.58
CA ASN A 24 -14.74 -18.49 0.66
C ASN A 24 -14.78 -19.22 2.02
N ASN A 25 -15.49 -18.66 3.02
CA ASN A 25 -15.48 -19.16 4.40
C ASN A 25 -14.06 -19.29 4.97
N SER A 26 -13.16 -18.39 4.58
CA SER A 26 -11.75 -18.43 4.94
C SER A 26 -11.19 -17.02 5.16
N TRP A 27 -9.97 -16.96 5.69
CA TRP A 27 -9.13 -15.77 5.61
C TRP A 27 -8.59 -15.59 4.18
N PRO A 28 -8.05 -14.41 3.83
CA PRO A 28 -7.29 -14.22 2.60
C PRO A 28 -6.22 -15.29 2.38
N LEU A 29 -6.17 -15.82 1.17
CA LEU A 29 -5.17 -16.79 0.71
C LEU A 29 -4.27 -16.12 -0.34
N SER A 30 -2.95 -16.27 -0.21
CA SER A 30 -1.98 -15.72 -1.17
C SER A 30 -0.93 -16.74 -1.54
N GLU A 31 -0.81 -17.02 -2.84
CA GLU A 31 0.28 -17.80 -3.43
C GLU A 31 1.58 -16.97 -3.50
N GLU A 32 1.46 -15.67 -3.79
CA GLU A 32 2.61 -14.75 -3.95
C GLU A 32 3.42 -14.57 -2.66
N LEU A 33 2.78 -14.73 -1.51
CA LEU A 33 3.42 -14.61 -0.19
C LEU A 33 3.94 -15.95 0.36
N TYR A 34 3.79 -17.04 -0.40
CA TYR A 34 4.32 -18.34 0.01
C TYR A 34 5.84 -18.32 0.16
N GLY A 35 6.32 -18.87 1.28
CA GLY A 35 7.75 -18.90 1.61
C GLY A 35 8.32 -17.58 2.14
N VAL A 36 7.52 -16.51 2.24
CA VAL A 36 7.97 -15.22 2.81
C VAL A 36 7.48 -15.10 4.27
N PRO A 37 8.37 -15.12 5.28
CA PRO A 37 7.97 -15.10 6.68
C PRO A 37 7.22 -13.82 7.09
N SER A 38 6.15 -13.98 7.87
CA SER A 38 5.41 -12.86 8.45
C SER A 38 4.60 -13.31 9.67
N PRO A 39 4.38 -12.41 10.66
CA PRO A 39 3.43 -12.64 11.73
C PRO A 39 1.98 -12.82 11.24
N CYS A 40 1.65 -12.36 10.02
CA CYS A 40 0.31 -12.43 9.45
C CYS A 40 -0.12 -13.86 9.12
N ILE A 41 0.83 -14.80 8.94
CA ILE A 41 0.55 -16.16 8.51
C ILE A 41 -0.20 -16.92 9.62
N ILE A 42 -1.37 -17.45 9.26
CA ILE A 42 -2.18 -18.32 10.12
C ILE A 42 -1.81 -19.79 9.88
N SER A 43 -1.75 -20.17 8.62
CA SER A 43 -1.43 -21.51 8.15
C SER A 43 -0.99 -21.46 6.68
N SER A 44 -0.40 -22.55 6.19
CA SER A 44 0.09 -22.68 4.82
C SER A 44 -0.50 -23.91 4.16
N THR A 45 -0.78 -23.82 2.86
CA THR A 45 -1.00 -24.97 1.97
C THR A 45 0.34 -25.41 1.38
N ASP A 46 0.31 -26.24 0.34
CA ASP A 46 1.53 -26.65 -0.38
C ASP A 46 2.18 -25.48 -1.15
N ASP A 47 1.40 -24.46 -1.51
CA ASP A 47 1.77 -23.39 -2.44
C ASP A 47 1.26 -21.99 -2.06
N ALA A 48 0.52 -21.84 -0.96
CA ALA A 48 -0.06 -20.58 -0.53
C ALA A 48 -0.10 -20.42 1.00
N VAL A 49 -0.38 -19.19 1.46
CA VAL A 49 -0.53 -18.86 2.89
C VAL A 49 -1.87 -18.20 3.17
N PHE A 50 -2.56 -18.70 4.19
CA PHE A 50 -3.69 -18.00 4.80
C PHE A 50 -3.18 -16.96 5.77
N TRP A 51 -3.71 -15.74 5.70
CA TRP A 51 -3.20 -14.64 6.51
C TRP A 51 -4.29 -13.74 7.10
N GLN A 52 -3.97 -13.10 8.22
CA GLN A 52 -4.78 -12.04 8.83
C GLN A 52 -3.90 -10.84 9.18
N PRO A 53 -4.44 -9.60 9.20
CA PRO A 53 -3.65 -8.44 9.58
C PRO A 53 -3.13 -8.55 11.02
N GLN A 54 -1.92 -8.07 11.26
CA GLN A 54 -1.29 -8.06 12.56
C GLN A 54 -0.83 -6.65 12.96
N PRO A 55 -0.67 -6.35 14.26
CA PRO A 55 -0.10 -5.09 14.70
C PRO A 55 1.28 -4.84 14.09
N PHE A 56 1.51 -3.63 13.59
CA PHE A 56 2.85 -3.22 13.15
C PHE A 56 3.81 -3.12 14.35
N VAL A 57 5.03 -3.66 14.17
CA VAL A 57 6.12 -3.61 15.16
C VAL A 57 7.28 -2.82 14.57
N GLY A 58 7.86 -1.92 15.37
CA GLY A 58 9.00 -1.08 14.99
C GLY A 58 8.69 0.41 14.97
N GLU A 59 9.54 1.19 14.31
CA GLU A 59 9.35 2.62 14.13
C GLU A 59 8.20 2.91 13.15
N LYS A 60 7.14 3.55 13.64
CA LYS A 60 5.93 3.84 12.85
C LYS A 60 6.07 5.10 11.98
N ASN A 61 7.11 5.12 11.16
CA ASN A 61 7.44 6.21 10.24
C ASN A 61 8.33 5.72 9.09
N LEU A 62 8.44 6.53 8.04
CA LEU A 62 9.31 6.36 6.89
C LEU A 62 10.54 7.28 6.97
N ASN A 63 11.04 7.59 8.18
CA ASN A 63 12.14 8.54 8.36
C ASN A 63 13.43 8.06 7.66
N ALA A 64 13.60 6.75 7.43
CA ALA A 64 14.74 6.27 6.66
C ALA A 64 14.69 6.75 5.19
N VAL A 65 13.50 6.80 4.59
CA VAL A 65 13.27 7.36 3.25
C VAL A 65 13.50 8.87 3.26
N GLU A 66 12.95 9.58 4.25
CA GLU A 66 13.15 11.03 4.42
C GLU A 66 14.63 11.39 4.50
N ARG A 67 15.40 10.68 5.33
CA ARG A 67 16.86 10.86 5.48
C ARG A 67 17.63 10.51 4.23
N ALA A 68 17.28 9.41 3.55
CA ALA A 68 18.01 8.95 2.37
C ALA A 68 17.82 9.87 1.16
N PHE A 69 16.66 10.51 1.03
CA PHE A 69 16.31 11.30 -0.14
C PHE A 69 16.29 12.82 0.10
N ASP A 70 16.37 13.26 1.36
CA ASP A 70 16.23 14.66 1.79
C ASP A 70 14.86 15.23 1.41
N ILE A 71 13.80 14.65 1.98
CA ILE A 71 12.39 15.01 1.74
C ILE A 71 11.57 14.88 3.02
N VAL A 72 10.50 15.65 3.13
CA VAL A 72 9.45 15.45 4.13
C VAL A 72 8.28 14.72 3.48
N ILE A 73 7.97 13.52 3.97
CA ILE A 73 6.91 12.67 3.42
C ILE A 73 5.57 13.05 4.04
N GLN A 74 4.52 13.01 3.22
CA GLN A 74 3.14 13.19 3.68
C GLN A 74 2.80 12.28 4.88
N PRO A 75 2.26 12.83 5.99
CA PRO A 75 1.93 12.03 7.19
C PRO A 75 1.01 10.84 6.94
N ALA A 76 0.12 10.95 5.94
CA ALA A 76 -0.76 9.86 5.52
C ALA A 76 0.02 8.64 4.99
N VAL A 77 1.14 8.84 4.28
CA VAL A 77 1.95 7.74 3.74
C VAL A 77 2.74 7.04 4.84
N HIS A 78 3.20 7.80 5.85
CA HIS A 78 3.75 7.21 7.09
C HIS A 78 2.73 6.28 7.74
N ALA A 79 1.49 6.75 7.92
CA ALA A 79 0.42 5.95 8.50
C ALA A 79 0.09 4.70 7.64
N PHE A 80 0.01 4.86 6.32
CA PHE A 80 -0.34 3.79 5.39
C PHE A 80 0.56 2.55 5.51
N TYR A 81 1.89 2.74 5.57
CA TYR A 81 2.85 1.64 5.65
C TYR A 81 3.16 1.18 7.07
N THR A 82 2.64 1.83 8.11
CA THR A 82 3.00 1.52 9.51
C THR A 82 1.82 1.34 10.46
N THR A 83 0.60 1.28 9.93
CA THR A 83 -0.61 1.00 10.72
C THR A 83 -0.67 -0.47 11.13
N GLN A 84 -0.36 -1.38 10.22
CA GLN A 84 -0.48 -2.83 10.40
C GLN A 84 0.54 -3.57 9.53
N PHE A 85 0.79 -4.83 9.84
CA PHE A 85 1.26 -5.79 8.85
C PHE A 85 0.07 -6.46 8.17
N ALA A 86 0.13 -6.60 6.86
CA ALA A 86 -0.92 -7.24 6.05
C ALA A 86 -0.33 -7.68 4.70
N GLY A 87 -1.00 -8.64 4.06
CA GLY A 87 -0.73 -8.95 2.65
C GLY A 87 -1.32 -7.90 1.73
N ASP A 88 -0.88 -7.90 0.49
CA ASP A 88 -1.47 -7.05 -0.55
C ASP A 88 -2.94 -7.40 -0.75
N MET A 89 -3.75 -6.38 -1.06
CA MET A 89 -5.21 -6.52 -1.14
C MET A 89 -5.73 -6.05 -2.49
N HIS A 90 -6.35 -6.94 -3.25
CA HIS A 90 -7.02 -6.57 -4.49
C HIS A 90 -8.27 -5.73 -4.21
N ALA A 91 -8.39 -4.62 -4.94
CA ALA A 91 -9.44 -3.65 -4.72
C ALA A 91 -9.90 -3.00 -6.04
N GLN A 92 -11.00 -2.28 -5.93
CA GLN A 92 -11.53 -1.44 -6.99
C GLN A 92 -11.85 -0.06 -6.46
N PHE A 93 -11.37 0.97 -7.15
CA PHE A 93 -11.74 2.36 -6.96
C PHE A 93 -12.50 2.84 -8.21
N ALA A 94 -13.80 3.14 -8.07
CA ALA A 94 -14.67 3.39 -9.22
C ALA A 94 -14.54 2.29 -10.29
N ASN A 95 -13.92 2.57 -11.44
CA ASN A 95 -13.68 1.60 -12.52
C ASN A 95 -12.23 1.12 -12.61
N GLU A 96 -11.36 1.56 -11.70
CA GLU A 96 -9.94 1.22 -11.66
C GLU A 96 -9.73 0.00 -10.74
N LYS A 97 -9.28 -1.12 -11.31
CA LYS A 97 -8.78 -2.25 -10.53
C LYS A 97 -7.34 -1.99 -10.11
N LEU A 98 -7.00 -2.41 -8.90
CA LEU A 98 -5.70 -2.19 -8.30
C LEU A 98 -5.37 -3.27 -7.26
N THR A 99 -4.09 -3.44 -7.00
CA THR A 99 -3.57 -4.20 -5.86
C THR A 99 -3.01 -3.21 -4.86
N LEU A 100 -3.69 -3.04 -3.73
CA LEU A 100 -3.27 -2.15 -2.66
C LEU A 100 -2.09 -2.77 -1.93
N LEU A 101 -0.94 -2.11 -1.97
CA LEU A 101 0.30 -2.62 -1.43
C LEU A 101 0.32 -2.45 0.09
N GLN A 102 0.82 -3.44 0.81
CA GLN A 102 0.96 -3.41 2.26
C GLN A 102 2.38 -3.78 2.69
N THR A 103 2.65 -3.63 3.99
CA THR A 103 3.90 -4.10 4.58
C THR A 103 3.66 -5.47 5.18
N TRP A 104 4.38 -6.47 4.68
CA TRP A 104 4.14 -7.86 5.06
C TRP A 104 4.79 -8.23 6.40
N SER A 105 5.96 -7.67 6.68
CA SER A 105 6.76 -7.94 7.89
C SER A 105 7.81 -6.85 8.10
N GLU A 106 8.60 -6.93 9.18
CA GLU A 106 9.72 -6.01 9.42
C GLU A 106 10.79 -6.08 8.33
N ASP A 107 11.09 -7.28 7.80
CA ASP A 107 12.04 -7.44 6.69
C ASP A 107 11.51 -6.81 5.41
N ASP A 108 10.22 -7.01 5.15
CA ASP A 108 9.53 -6.42 4.00
C ASP A 108 9.44 -4.89 4.11
N PHE A 109 9.24 -4.35 5.30
CA PHE A 109 9.23 -2.91 5.53
C PHE A 109 10.54 -2.22 5.09
N ARG A 110 11.68 -2.91 5.20
CA ARG A 110 12.96 -2.39 4.66
C ARG A 110 12.92 -2.33 3.15
N ARG A 111 12.43 -3.38 2.49
CA ARG A 111 12.30 -3.45 1.02
C ARG A 111 11.33 -2.41 0.48
N VAL A 112 10.20 -2.19 1.16
CA VAL A 112 9.25 -1.12 0.84
C VAL A 112 9.95 0.24 0.84
N GLN A 113 10.73 0.54 1.88
CA GLN A 113 11.47 1.80 1.96
C GLN A 113 12.54 1.93 0.86
N GLU A 114 13.27 0.86 0.54
CA GLU A 114 14.23 0.83 -0.57
C GLU A 114 13.55 1.13 -1.93
N ASN A 115 12.38 0.52 -2.16
CA ASN A 115 11.60 0.74 -3.39
C ASN A 115 11.07 2.17 -3.48
N LEU A 116 10.60 2.75 -2.37
CA LEU A 116 10.18 4.15 -2.31
C LEU A 116 11.34 5.10 -2.60
N ILE A 117 12.54 4.83 -2.07
CA ILE A 117 13.75 5.61 -2.39
C ILE A 117 14.07 5.51 -3.89
N GLY A 118 14.07 4.30 -4.46
CA GLY A 118 14.34 4.08 -5.88
C GLY A 118 13.37 4.83 -6.80
N HIS A 119 12.09 4.85 -6.44
CA HIS A 119 11.05 5.61 -7.14
C HIS A 119 11.33 7.12 -7.09
N LEU A 120 11.57 7.68 -5.90
CA LEU A 120 11.87 9.10 -5.70
C LEU A 120 13.15 9.53 -6.46
N VAL A 121 14.20 8.70 -6.46
CA VAL A 121 15.44 8.93 -7.23
C VAL A 121 15.15 9.02 -8.73
N THR A 122 14.33 8.11 -9.26
CA THR A 122 13.94 8.13 -10.67
C THR A 122 13.14 9.39 -11.01
N GLN A 123 12.20 9.79 -10.15
CA GLN A 123 11.42 11.01 -10.34
C GLN A 123 12.30 12.26 -10.32
N LYS A 124 13.26 12.36 -9.39
CA LYS A 124 14.22 13.48 -9.32
C LYS A 124 15.07 13.58 -10.58
N ARG A 125 15.60 12.45 -11.06
CA ARG A 125 16.39 12.38 -12.31
C ARG A 125 15.59 12.89 -13.51
N LEU A 126 14.30 12.59 -13.56
CA LEU A 126 13.39 12.99 -14.64
C LEU A 126 12.71 14.35 -14.41
N LYS A 127 13.05 15.06 -13.31
CA LYS A 127 12.45 16.34 -12.91
C LYS A 127 10.92 16.27 -12.79
N LEU A 128 10.42 15.16 -12.25
CA LEU A 128 9.00 14.93 -11.97
C LEU A 128 8.68 15.34 -10.53
N SER A 129 7.43 15.70 -10.27
CA SER A 129 6.97 16.01 -8.90
C SER A 129 6.97 14.72 -8.06
N PRO A 130 7.46 14.75 -6.80
CA PRO A 130 7.58 13.55 -5.99
C PRO A 130 6.23 12.93 -5.65
N THR A 131 6.13 11.61 -5.73
CA THR A 131 5.00 10.81 -5.24
C THR A 131 5.51 9.58 -4.51
N LEU A 132 4.65 8.95 -3.73
CA LEU A 132 4.90 7.66 -3.10
C LEU A 132 3.80 6.69 -3.53
N PHE A 133 4.17 5.65 -4.27
CA PHE A 133 3.23 4.64 -4.75
C PHE A 133 2.60 3.89 -3.58
N ILE A 134 1.34 3.48 -3.73
CA ILE A 134 0.54 2.76 -2.71
C ILE A 134 -0.25 1.60 -3.32
N ALA A 135 -0.41 1.56 -4.64
CA ALA A 135 -1.04 0.45 -5.32
C ALA A 135 -0.48 0.27 -6.74
N THR A 136 -0.49 -0.97 -7.22
CA THR A 136 -0.20 -1.32 -8.61
C THR A 136 -1.48 -1.57 -9.40
N GLN A 137 -1.37 -1.55 -10.73
CA GLN A 137 -2.44 -1.94 -11.65
C GLN A 137 -1.93 -3.00 -12.64
N ASP A 138 -2.83 -3.59 -13.43
CA ASP A 138 -2.48 -4.61 -14.44
C ASP A 138 -1.46 -4.10 -15.46
N ASN A 139 -1.47 -2.80 -15.76
CA ASN A 139 -0.41 -2.17 -16.54
C ASN A 139 0.76 -1.85 -15.60
N GLU A 140 1.88 -2.56 -15.75
CA GLU A 140 3.08 -2.40 -14.92
C GLU A 140 3.64 -0.98 -14.88
N LEU A 141 3.35 -0.15 -15.88
CA LEU A 141 3.79 1.25 -15.93
C LEU A 141 2.85 2.22 -15.19
N ASP A 142 1.62 1.81 -14.90
CA ASP A 142 0.63 2.64 -14.21
C ASP A 142 0.53 2.23 -12.74
N VAL A 143 0.74 3.21 -11.86
CA VAL A 143 0.64 3.03 -10.40
C VAL A 143 -0.28 4.09 -9.80
N ILE A 144 -0.84 3.78 -8.64
CA ILE A 144 -1.56 4.76 -7.82
C ILE A 144 -0.64 5.18 -6.68
N SER A 145 -0.53 6.48 -6.50
CA SER A 145 0.42 7.09 -5.58
C SER A 145 -0.19 8.27 -4.84
N VAL A 146 0.41 8.63 -3.72
CA VAL A 146 0.15 9.91 -3.05
C VAL A 146 1.09 10.97 -3.61
N CYS A 147 0.54 12.09 -4.08
CA CYS A 147 1.32 13.26 -4.45
C CYS A 147 1.94 13.88 -3.20
N ASN A 148 3.27 13.91 -3.12
CA ASN A 148 3.92 14.38 -1.89
C ASN A 148 3.76 15.90 -1.68
N LEU A 149 3.37 16.65 -2.73
CA LEU A 149 3.12 18.09 -2.64
C LEU A 149 1.73 18.44 -2.11
N SER A 150 0.69 17.71 -2.56
CA SER A 150 -0.71 18.03 -2.26
C SER A 150 -1.37 17.07 -1.28
N GLY A 151 -0.86 15.85 -1.10
CA GLY A 151 -1.50 14.78 -0.34
C GLY A 151 -2.63 14.06 -1.11
N GLU A 152 -2.93 14.49 -2.33
CA GLU A 152 -3.92 13.86 -3.19
C GLU A 152 -3.45 12.47 -3.64
N VAL A 153 -4.41 11.56 -3.81
CA VAL A 153 -4.15 10.26 -4.44
C VAL A 153 -4.31 10.44 -5.95
N CYS A 154 -3.31 10.01 -6.71
CA CYS A 154 -3.31 10.11 -8.17
C CYS A 154 -2.85 8.81 -8.82
N LYS A 155 -3.46 8.50 -9.97
CA LYS A 155 -2.91 7.54 -10.93
C LYS A 155 -1.80 8.22 -11.73
N GLU A 156 -0.65 7.58 -11.86
CA GLU A 156 0.46 8.08 -12.66
C GLU A 156 1.09 7.00 -13.54
N THR A 157 1.60 7.41 -14.70
CA THR A 157 2.43 6.55 -15.54
C THR A 157 3.89 6.81 -15.23
N LEU A 158 4.60 5.79 -14.74
CA LEU A 158 6.00 5.85 -14.32
C LEU A 158 6.89 6.47 -15.41
N GLY A 159 7.79 7.36 -14.97
CA GLY A 159 8.71 8.08 -15.85
C GLY A 159 8.10 9.22 -16.66
N THR A 160 6.81 9.54 -16.49
CA THR A 160 6.13 10.61 -17.22
C THR A 160 5.50 11.65 -16.29
N ARG A 161 5.00 12.76 -16.86
CA ARG A 161 4.20 13.77 -16.14
C ARG A 161 2.69 13.47 -16.14
N LYS A 162 2.26 12.35 -16.72
CA LYS A 162 0.85 12.00 -16.84
C LYS A 162 0.31 11.60 -15.47
N ARG A 163 -0.63 12.39 -14.95
CA ARG A 163 -1.30 12.15 -13.67
C ARG A 163 -2.77 12.48 -13.76
N THR A 164 -3.58 11.66 -13.09
CA THR A 164 -5.01 11.88 -12.90
C THR A 164 -5.32 11.76 -11.42
N VAL A 165 -5.86 12.82 -10.83
CA VAL A 165 -6.28 12.80 -9.41
C VAL A 165 -7.48 11.86 -9.26
N LEU A 166 -7.41 10.98 -8.27
CA LEU A 166 -8.44 10.01 -7.93
C LEU A 166 -9.23 10.41 -6.68
N ALA A 167 -8.54 10.94 -5.66
CA ALA A 167 -9.16 11.39 -4.42
C ALA A 167 -8.36 12.54 -3.79
N ALA A 168 -9.02 13.37 -2.98
CA ALA A 168 -8.38 14.53 -2.36
C ALA A 168 -7.44 14.14 -1.21
N SER A 169 -7.59 12.94 -0.65
CA SER A 169 -6.72 12.42 0.41
C SER A 169 -6.66 10.89 0.39
N LEU A 170 -5.64 10.34 1.06
CA LEU A 170 -5.50 8.89 1.20
C LEU A 170 -6.62 8.26 2.03
N ALA A 171 -7.07 8.93 3.10
CA ALA A 171 -8.20 8.47 3.90
C ALA A 171 -9.47 8.35 3.04
N GLU A 172 -9.78 9.37 2.23
CA GLU A 172 -10.94 9.35 1.32
C GLU A 172 -10.84 8.24 0.27
N PHE A 173 -9.65 8.05 -0.31
CA PHE A 173 -9.41 6.95 -1.26
C PHE A 173 -9.72 5.59 -0.63
N LEU A 174 -9.15 5.31 0.55
CA LEU A 174 -9.34 4.04 1.28
C LEU A 174 -10.80 3.81 1.71
N THR A 175 -11.53 4.87 2.09
CA THR A 175 -12.97 4.79 2.39
C THR A 175 -13.79 4.34 1.19
N GLN A 176 -13.41 4.76 -0.02
CA GLN A 176 -14.15 4.45 -1.25
C GLN A 176 -13.74 3.12 -1.89
N LEU A 177 -12.63 2.52 -1.47
CA LEU A 177 -12.19 1.21 -1.98
C LEU A 177 -13.20 0.11 -1.68
N LYS A 178 -13.42 -0.73 -2.70
CA LYS A 178 -14.21 -1.96 -2.62
C LYS A 178 -13.28 -3.18 -2.77
N PRO A 179 -13.38 -4.19 -1.89
CA PRO A 179 -12.64 -5.44 -2.05
C PRO A 179 -12.94 -6.13 -3.39
N VAL A 180 -11.92 -6.76 -3.97
CA VAL A 180 -12.03 -7.64 -5.14
C VAL A 180 -11.44 -9.00 -4.77
N LEU A 181 -12.17 -10.07 -5.09
CA LEU A 181 -11.83 -11.47 -4.77
C LEU A 181 -11.83 -12.33 -6.02
#